data_AF-A0A9D5V8Z0-F1
#
_entry.id   AF-A0A9D5V8Z0-F1
#
_cell.length_a   1.000
_cell.length_b   1.000
_cell.length_c   1.000
_cell.angle_alpha   90.00
_cell.angle_beta   90.00
_cell.angle_gamma   90.00
#
_symmetry.space_group_name_H-M   'P 1'
#
loop_
_entity.id
_entity.type
_entity.pdbx_description
1 polymer ?
#
loop_
_entity_poly.entity_id
_entity_poly.type
_entity_poly.pdbx_seq_one_letter_code
_entity_poly.pdbx_strand_id
1 'polypeptide(L)'
;MSGGTTKGITLTEAAAVRAREMLTKRGTPDAAIRIGVGTRGCSGFSYRLEYADAVEEGDQEFQCLGVRVVIDGKSILVLDGMEVDFEKGAFKSGFKFVNPHEKEKCGCGESFKVWRLCGGLCDGRQLPGGVGLRVGGSMEAMTMPSRGACWSCRGPCGEADFCPTCEAIQPPVAEADHFRVLGMERRFELDLAQLERNYRERQQRFHPDRFANRSATERRFSLEQVTRLNEAFQALKTPLGRADHLLALYGHVVPAGSDGGSGGASAPEFLLEVMEWRERLAALVPTSPGAEVRLQALRQEVRERQRQEESAIGREFGGSAGIGREFGGSSGQEPLRLGAIATGVDRLRYLQRLMEELDRQEEAFY
;
A
#
# COMPACT_ATOMS: atom_id res chain seq x y z
N MET A 1 -14.58 23.34 -26.42
CA MET A 1 -14.59 23.42 -24.95
C MET A 1 -15.37 22.23 -24.46
N SER A 2 -14.68 21.18 -23.99
CA SER A 2 -15.33 19.96 -23.50
C SER A 2 -14.56 19.53 -22.26
N GLY A 3 -15.07 19.95 -21.10
CA GLY A 3 -14.55 19.53 -19.80
C GLY A 3 -14.76 18.02 -19.64
N GLY A 4 -13.70 17.30 -19.30
CA GLY A 4 -13.81 15.91 -18.90
C GLY A 4 -14.57 15.83 -17.58
N THR A 5 -15.77 15.25 -17.60
CA THR A 5 -16.63 15.09 -16.43
C THR A 5 -16.03 14.02 -15.52
N THR A 6 -15.40 14.42 -14.41
CA THR A 6 -15.11 13.53 -13.27
C THR A 6 -16.44 12.95 -12.77
N LYS A 7 -16.54 11.63 -12.66
CA LYS A 7 -17.71 10.97 -12.04
C LYS A 7 -17.49 11.08 -10.53
N GLY A 8 -17.87 12.21 -9.95
CA GLY A 8 -17.67 12.50 -8.52
C GLY A 8 -18.27 11.48 -7.55
N ILE A 9 -18.09 11.72 -6.25
CA ILE A 9 -18.69 10.91 -5.19
C ILE A 9 -20.22 11.01 -5.22
N THR A 10 -20.90 9.91 -4.91
CA THR A 10 -22.34 9.85 -4.71
C THR A 10 -22.70 9.39 -3.29
N LEU A 11 -23.81 9.89 -2.75
CA LEU A 11 -24.37 9.48 -1.46
C LEU A 11 -25.70 8.76 -1.70
N THR A 12 -25.96 7.69 -0.94
CA THR A 12 -27.32 7.12 -0.87
C THR A 12 -28.23 8.05 -0.06
N GLU A 13 -29.55 7.88 -0.21
CA GLU A 13 -30.53 8.67 0.57
C GLU A 13 -30.36 8.49 2.08
N ALA A 14 -30.04 7.27 2.53
CA ALA A 14 -29.80 6.97 3.94
C ALA A 14 -28.57 7.71 4.48
N ALA A 15 -27.48 7.74 3.71
CA ALA A 15 -26.27 8.47 4.07
C ALA A 15 -26.48 9.98 4.08
N ALA A 16 -27.22 10.52 3.10
CA ALA A 16 -27.54 11.94 3.02
C ALA A 16 -28.43 12.42 4.18
N VAL A 17 -29.43 11.63 4.59
CA VAL A 17 -30.25 11.94 5.77
C VAL A 17 -29.39 11.97 7.03
N ARG A 18 -28.51 10.98 7.23
CA ARG A 18 -27.65 10.93 8.42
C ARG A 18 -26.62 12.05 8.45
N ALA A 19 -26.04 12.37 7.31
CA ALA A 19 -25.13 13.51 7.15
C ALA A 19 -25.79 14.83 7.57
N ARG A 20 -27.03 15.09 7.13
CA ARG A 20 -27.80 16.26 7.56
C ARG A 20 -28.10 16.25 9.06
N GLU A 21 -28.46 15.10 9.63
CA GLU A 21 -28.66 14.98 11.08
C GLU A 21 -27.40 15.32 11.87
N MET A 22 -26.21 14.91 11.39
CA MET A 22 -24.93 15.23 12.02
C MET A 22 -24.65 16.75 11.99
N LEU A 23 -24.89 17.39 10.85
CA LEU A 23 -24.72 18.85 10.68
C LEU A 23 -25.72 19.65 11.54
N THR A 24 -26.99 19.23 11.58
CA THR A 24 -28.03 19.88 12.39
C THR A 24 -27.77 19.71 13.89
N LYS A 25 -27.27 18.55 14.34
CA LYS A 25 -26.89 18.33 15.76
C LYS A 25 -25.71 19.18 16.19
N ARG A 26 -24.77 19.47 15.28
CA ARG A 26 -23.63 20.35 15.52
C ARG A 26 -24.04 21.84 15.54
N GLY A 27 -25.18 22.18 14.95
CA GLY A 27 -25.67 23.56 14.84
C GLY A 27 -25.15 24.32 13.61
N THR A 28 -24.53 23.63 12.65
CA THR A 28 -24.03 24.19 11.40
C THR A 28 -24.65 23.47 10.19
N PRO A 29 -25.96 23.71 9.90
CA PRO A 29 -26.68 22.99 8.85
C PRO A 29 -26.12 23.26 7.44
N ASP A 30 -25.46 24.41 7.26
CA ASP A 30 -24.87 24.79 5.98
C ASP A 30 -23.45 24.24 5.78
N ALA A 31 -22.79 23.69 6.80
CA ALA A 31 -21.42 23.20 6.68
C ALA A 31 -21.33 21.97 5.75
N ALA A 32 -20.15 21.76 5.16
CA ALA A 32 -19.89 20.61 4.30
C ALA A 32 -19.30 19.43 5.09
N ILE A 33 -19.39 18.25 4.52
CA ILE A 33 -18.72 17.05 5.03
C ILE A 33 -17.50 16.78 4.17
N ARG A 34 -16.32 16.79 4.78
CA ARG A 34 -15.06 16.45 4.15
C ARG A 34 -14.84 14.94 4.19
N ILE A 35 -14.60 14.33 3.03
CA ILE A 35 -14.24 12.93 2.89
C ILE A 35 -12.79 12.86 2.40
N GLY A 36 -11.93 12.27 3.22
CA GLY A 36 -10.51 12.12 2.92
C GLY A 36 -10.03 10.69 3.14
N VAL A 37 -8.81 10.43 2.66
CA VAL A 37 -8.12 9.17 2.92
C VAL A 37 -6.94 9.42 3.85
N GLY A 38 -6.90 8.72 4.98
CA GLY A 38 -5.73 8.63 5.87
C GLY A 38 -4.97 7.33 5.69
N THR A 39 -3.74 7.28 6.18
CA THR A 39 -2.96 6.04 6.30
C THR A 39 -3.10 5.50 7.73
N ARG A 40 -3.57 4.25 7.87
CA ARG A 40 -3.65 3.55 9.17
C ARG A 40 -3.01 2.16 9.04
N GLY A 41 -2.02 1.86 9.88
CA GLY A 41 -1.25 0.62 9.85
C GLY A 41 -0.24 0.52 8.70
N CYS A 42 0.46 -0.63 8.59
CA CYS A 42 1.60 -0.81 7.68
C CYS A 42 1.27 -0.84 6.16
N SER A 43 -0.01 -0.88 5.77
CA SER A 43 -0.40 -0.92 4.34
C SER A 43 -1.86 -0.49 4.05
N GLY A 44 -2.57 0.11 5.01
CA GLY A 44 -4.00 0.39 4.89
C GLY A 44 -4.34 1.87 4.67
N PHE A 45 -5.22 2.14 3.71
CA PHE A 45 -5.95 3.41 3.63
C PHE A 45 -7.21 3.33 4.50
N SER A 46 -7.50 4.39 5.25
CA SER A 46 -8.71 4.53 6.08
C SER A 46 -9.50 5.76 5.65
N TYR A 47 -10.81 5.61 5.46
CA TYR A 47 -11.68 6.76 5.19
C TYR A 47 -11.81 7.64 6.44
N ARG A 48 -11.68 8.96 6.26
CA ARG A 48 -11.97 9.96 7.29
C ARG A 48 -13.12 10.83 6.85
N LEU A 49 -14.09 11.00 7.76
CA LEU A 49 -15.21 11.91 7.66
C LEU A 49 -14.96 13.04 8.66
N GLU A 50 -14.75 14.24 8.15
CA GLU A 50 -14.50 15.44 8.94
C GLU A 50 -15.56 16.51 8.57
N TYR A 51 -15.81 17.47 9.46
CA TYR A 51 -16.66 18.61 9.12
C TYR A 51 -15.81 19.69 8.46
N ALA A 52 -16.31 20.27 7.38
CA ALA A 52 -15.69 21.39 6.68
C ALA A 52 -16.59 22.62 6.75
N ASP A 53 -16.20 23.58 7.59
CA ASP A 53 -16.90 24.87 7.70
C ASP A 53 -16.51 25.83 6.55
N ALA A 54 -15.37 25.59 5.90
CA ALA A 54 -14.91 26.29 4.69
C ALA A 54 -14.24 25.30 3.72
N VAL A 55 -14.28 25.62 2.42
CA VAL A 55 -13.61 24.85 1.35
C VAL A 55 -12.18 25.36 1.22
N GLU A 56 -11.19 24.46 1.23
CA GLU A 56 -9.77 24.81 1.12
C GLU A 56 -9.30 24.87 -0.34
N GLU A 57 -8.15 25.50 -0.58
CA GLU A 57 -7.59 25.66 -1.92
C GLU A 57 -7.10 24.32 -2.47
N GLY A 58 -7.74 23.81 -3.52
CA GLY A 58 -7.46 22.48 -4.10
C GLY A 58 -8.49 21.40 -3.75
N ASP A 59 -9.47 21.71 -2.91
CA ASP A 59 -10.61 20.84 -2.63
C ASP A 59 -11.59 20.81 -3.82
N GLN A 60 -12.24 19.66 -4.04
CA GLN A 60 -13.40 19.55 -4.94
C GLN A 60 -14.70 19.43 -4.15
N GLU A 61 -15.64 20.33 -4.41
CA GLU A 61 -16.97 20.33 -3.80
C GLU A 61 -17.99 19.62 -4.72
N PHE A 62 -18.77 18.72 -4.12
CA PHE A 62 -19.84 17.97 -4.75
C PHE A 62 -21.14 18.20 -3.98
N GLN A 63 -22.25 18.38 -4.70
CA GLN A 63 -23.57 18.50 -4.10
C GLN A 63 -24.35 17.20 -4.32
N CYS A 64 -24.58 16.47 -3.23
CA CYS A 64 -25.20 15.15 -3.27
C CYS A 64 -26.47 15.17 -2.41
N LEU A 65 -27.64 15.04 -3.05
CA LEU A 65 -28.94 14.95 -2.37
C LEU A 65 -29.19 16.06 -1.32
N GLY A 66 -28.71 17.27 -1.58
CA GLY A 66 -28.86 18.43 -0.69
C GLY A 66 -27.84 18.52 0.45
N VAL A 67 -26.75 17.74 0.41
CA VAL A 67 -25.60 17.82 1.32
C VAL A 67 -24.36 18.26 0.52
N ARG A 68 -23.58 19.17 1.09
CA ARG A 68 -22.30 19.61 0.52
C ARG A 68 -21.21 18.65 0.97
N VAL A 69 -20.53 18.01 0.02
CA VAL A 69 -19.43 17.08 0.26
C VAL A 69 -18.17 17.65 -0.35
N VAL A 70 -17.09 17.66 0.42
CA VAL A 70 -15.79 18.21 0.00
C VAL A 70 -14.77 17.09 0.01
N ILE A 71 -13.94 17.01 -1.03
CA ILE A 71 -12.88 16.03 -1.14
C ILE A 71 -11.56 16.76 -1.28
N ASP A 72 -10.58 16.35 -0.48
CA ASP A 72 -9.19 16.81 -0.60
C ASP A 72 -8.62 16.42 -1.97
N GLY A 73 -7.97 17.36 -2.65
CA GLY A 73 -7.46 17.18 -4.01
C GLY A 73 -6.43 16.05 -4.17
N LYS A 74 -5.76 15.62 -3.09
CA LYS A 74 -4.87 14.44 -3.13
C LYS A 74 -5.65 13.12 -3.06
N SER A 75 -6.84 13.16 -2.46
CA SER A 75 -7.72 12.01 -2.24
C SER A 75 -8.69 11.76 -3.41
N ILE A 76 -8.97 12.77 -4.25
CA ILE A 76 -9.92 12.67 -5.38
C ILE A 76 -9.63 11.49 -6.31
N LEU A 77 -8.36 11.20 -6.57
CA LEU A 77 -7.94 10.13 -7.49
C LEU A 77 -8.25 8.72 -6.96
N VAL A 78 -8.41 8.58 -5.65
CA VAL A 78 -8.74 7.32 -4.98
C VAL A 78 -10.25 7.19 -4.76
N LEU A 79 -10.95 8.33 -4.69
CA LEU A 79 -12.35 8.43 -4.30
C LEU A 79 -13.31 8.72 -5.47
N ASP A 80 -12.79 8.98 -6.68
CA ASP A 80 -13.60 9.18 -7.89
C ASP A 80 -14.48 7.94 -8.16
N GLY A 81 -15.77 8.15 -8.40
CA GLY A 81 -16.75 7.09 -8.62
C GLY A 81 -17.24 6.36 -7.37
N MET A 82 -16.85 6.76 -6.16
CA MET A 82 -17.28 6.12 -4.91
C MET A 82 -18.75 6.43 -4.57
N GLU A 83 -19.45 5.43 -4.03
CA GLU A 83 -20.76 5.57 -3.41
C GLU A 83 -20.63 5.41 -1.88
N VAL A 84 -21.26 6.32 -1.13
CA VAL A 84 -21.28 6.30 0.33
C VAL A 84 -22.68 5.99 0.83
N ASP A 85 -22.80 4.91 1.59
CA ASP A 85 -24.04 4.43 2.19
C ASP A 85 -24.00 4.50 3.73
N PHE A 86 -25.15 4.37 4.39
CA PHE A 86 -25.25 4.33 5.85
C PHE A 86 -26.12 3.16 6.30
N GLU A 87 -25.48 2.15 6.91
CA GLU A 87 -26.15 0.97 7.44
C GLU A 87 -26.40 1.10 8.94
N LYS A 88 -27.65 0.85 9.37
CA LYS A 88 -28.03 0.70 10.78
C LYS A 88 -28.15 -0.80 11.10
N GLY A 89 -27.07 -1.39 11.60
CA GLY A 89 -27.09 -2.75 12.14
C GLY A 89 -27.42 -2.80 13.63
N ALA A 90 -27.78 -3.98 14.14
CA ALA A 90 -28.10 -4.21 15.55
C ALA A 90 -26.90 -4.06 16.51
N PHE A 91 -25.67 -4.22 16.00
CA PHE A 91 -24.43 -4.16 16.79
C PHE A 91 -23.45 -3.04 16.38
N LYS A 92 -23.51 -2.57 15.12
CA LYS A 92 -22.72 -1.44 14.61
C LYS A 92 -23.56 -0.61 13.65
N SER A 93 -23.55 0.71 13.81
CA SER A 93 -24.11 1.68 12.87
C SER A 93 -22.98 2.57 12.35
N GLY A 94 -22.81 2.69 11.03
CA GLY A 94 -21.69 3.42 10.46
C GLY A 94 -21.85 3.70 8.98
N PHE A 95 -21.02 4.62 8.48
CA PHE A 95 -20.93 4.89 7.05
C PHE A 95 -20.19 3.75 6.36
N LYS A 96 -20.79 3.25 5.28
CA LYS A 96 -20.24 2.20 4.44
C LYS A 96 -19.80 2.83 3.13
N PHE A 97 -18.51 2.75 2.86
CA PHE A 97 -17.92 3.24 1.63
C PHE A 97 -17.89 2.09 0.61
N VAL A 98 -18.41 2.33 -0.58
CA VAL A 98 -18.41 1.40 -1.71
C VAL A 98 -17.62 2.06 -2.82
N ASN A 99 -16.32 1.75 -2.86
CA ASN A 99 -15.45 2.30 -3.86
C ASN A 99 -15.31 1.29 -5.04
N PRO A 100 -15.66 1.66 -6.28
CA PRO A 100 -15.54 0.75 -7.43
C PRO A 100 -14.09 0.35 -7.74
N HIS A 101 -13.11 1.06 -7.19
CA HIS A 101 -11.68 0.74 -7.30
C HIS A 101 -11.16 -0.15 -6.15
N GLU A 102 -12.01 -0.55 -5.19
CA GLU A 102 -11.68 -1.37 -4.03
C GLU A 102 -11.74 -2.88 -4.35
N LYS A 103 -10.66 -3.63 -4.05
CA LYS A 103 -10.63 -5.11 -4.25
C LYS A 103 -10.81 -5.93 -2.98
N GLU A 104 -10.42 -5.43 -1.81
CA GLU A 104 -10.51 -6.16 -0.54
C GLU A 104 -10.88 -5.22 0.62
N LYS A 105 -11.90 -5.63 1.39
CA LYS A 105 -12.25 -5.06 2.69
C LYS A 105 -11.61 -5.89 3.79
N CYS A 106 -10.82 -5.27 4.66
CA CYS A 106 -10.35 -5.94 5.88
C CYS A 106 -11.56 -6.29 6.75
N GLY A 107 -11.60 -7.50 7.34
CA GLY A 107 -12.74 -8.05 8.08
C GLY A 107 -13.25 -7.22 9.28
N CYS A 108 -12.58 -6.12 9.64
CA CYS A 108 -13.02 -5.16 10.65
C CYS A 108 -13.82 -3.96 10.09
N GLY A 109 -13.83 -3.74 8.76
CA GLY A 109 -14.66 -2.73 8.08
C GLY A 109 -14.11 -1.29 8.07
N GLU A 110 -12.89 -1.04 8.56
CA GLU A 110 -12.32 0.33 8.70
C GLU A 110 -11.18 0.66 7.72
N SER A 111 -10.77 -0.28 6.87
CA SER A 111 -9.65 -0.11 5.94
C SER A 111 -9.81 -0.90 4.64
N PHE A 112 -9.25 -0.35 3.56
CA PHE A 112 -9.42 -0.87 2.20
C PHE A 112 -8.15 -0.74 1.35
N LYS A 113 -8.09 -1.54 0.27
CA LYS A 113 -7.04 -1.52 -0.77
C LYS A 113 -7.63 -1.19 -2.13
N VAL A 114 -6.92 -0.40 -2.93
CA VAL A 114 -7.36 0.06 -4.26
C VAL A 114 -6.48 -0.55 -5.37
N TRP A 115 -6.99 -0.62 -6.60
CA TRP A 115 -6.36 -1.23 -7.78
C TRP A 115 -4.86 -0.92 -7.95
N ARG A 116 -4.03 -1.98 -7.93
CA ARG A 116 -2.73 -2.02 -8.62
C ARG A 116 -2.97 -1.89 -10.12
N LEU A 117 -2.40 -0.87 -10.76
CA LEU A 117 -2.20 -0.89 -12.21
C LEU A 117 -1.19 -2.00 -12.55
N CYS A 118 -1.67 -3.24 -12.63
CA CYS A 118 -0.93 -4.35 -13.18
C CYS A 118 -0.89 -4.17 -14.70
N GLY A 119 0.20 -3.58 -15.19
CA GLY A 119 0.54 -3.63 -16.60
C GLY A 119 0.84 -5.06 -17.00
N GLY A 120 -0.18 -5.75 -17.55
CA GLY A 120 -0.03 -6.88 -18.46
C GLY A 120 0.61 -8.16 -17.91
N LEU A 121 -0.21 -9.06 -17.37
CA LEU A 121 -0.13 -10.48 -17.68
C LEU A 121 -1.51 -11.11 -17.41
N CYS A 122 -2.42 -11.01 -18.39
CA CYS A 122 -3.62 -11.85 -18.40
C CYS A 122 -3.21 -13.17 -19.04
N ASP A 123 -2.99 -14.18 -18.20
CA ASP A 123 -2.89 -15.57 -18.60
C ASP A 123 -4.17 -15.98 -19.34
N GLY A 124 -4.00 -16.62 -20.49
CA GLY A 124 -5.01 -16.83 -21.52
C GLY A 124 -6.09 -17.83 -21.13
N ARG A 125 -7.08 -17.41 -20.33
CA ARG A 125 -8.36 -18.12 -20.21
C ARG A 125 -9.47 -17.33 -20.86
N GLN A 126 -9.91 -17.84 -22.00
CA GLN A 126 -11.11 -17.47 -22.71
C GLN A 126 -12.31 -17.47 -21.73
N LEU A 127 -12.95 -16.32 -21.51
CA LEU A 127 -14.28 -16.28 -20.90
C LEU A 127 -15.30 -16.71 -21.97
N PRO A 128 -16.19 -17.67 -21.68
CA PRO A 128 -17.29 -18.00 -22.58
C PRO A 128 -18.42 -17.00 -22.37
N GLY A 129 -19.00 -16.51 -23.47
CA GLY A 129 -20.23 -15.71 -23.45
C GLY A 129 -20.04 -14.27 -23.89
N GLY A 130 -20.12 -14.04 -25.19
CA GLY A 130 -20.24 -12.71 -25.74
C GLY A 130 -21.63 -12.11 -25.50
N VAL A 131 -21.66 -10.81 -25.22
CA VAL A 131 -22.71 -9.92 -25.72
C VAL A 131 -21.99 -8.65 -26.19
N GLY A 132 -21.93 -8.47 -27.51
CA GLY A 132 -21.33 -7.30 -28.12
C GLY A 132 -22.21 -6.07 -27.92
N LEU A 133 -21.68 -5.06 -27.22
CA LEU A 133 -22.17 -3.70 -27.35
C LEU A 133 -21.27 -2.97 -28.36
N ARG A 134 -21.78 -2.76 -29.58
CA ARG A 134 -21.18 -1.81 -30.52
C ARG A 134 -21.44 -0.40 -29.99
N VAL A 135 -20.38 0.28 -29.55
CA VAL A 135 -20.37 1.74 -29.48
C VAL A 135 -19.43 2.22 -30.57
N GLY A 136 -20.02 2.77 -31.64
CA GLY A 136 -19.29 3.44 -32.71
C GLY A 136 -18.69 4.73 -32.19
N GLY A 137 -17.37 4.78 -32.12
CA GLY A 137 -16.58 5.96 -31.83
C GLY A 137 -15.13 5.60 -32.13
N SER A 138 -14.59 6.18 -33.20
CA SER A 138 -13.21 6.01 -33.65
C SER A 138 -12.23 6.44 -32.55
N MET A 139 -11.80 5.48 -31.72
CA MET A 139 -10.59 5.59 -30.90
C MET A 139 -9.40 5.35 -31.82
N GLU A 140 -8.67 6.42 -32.12
CA GLU A 140 -7.29 6.28 -32.59
C GLU A 140 -6.52 5.50 -31.52
N ALA A 141 -6.21 4.25 -31.83
CA ALA A 141 -5.30 3.44 -31.04
C ALA A 141 -3.94 4.14 -31.02
N MET A 142 -3.59 4.76 -29.88
CA MET A 142 -2.24 5.25 -29.66
C MET A 142 -1.29 4.06 -29.66
N THR A 143 -0.58 3.87 -30.77
CA THR A 143 0.45 2.86 -30.94
C THR A 143 1.55 3.11 -29.91
N MET A 144 1.62 2.28 -28.88
CA MET A 144 2.74 2.26 -27.92
C MET A 144 4.05 2.03 -28.69
N PRO A 145 5.07 2.90 -28.56
CA PRO A 145 6.33 2.69 -29.25
C PRO A 145 7.05 1.45 -28.70
N SER A 146 7.82 0.79 -29.57
CA SER A 146 8.67 -0.35 -29.25
C SER A 146 9.61 -0.06 -28.07
N ARG A 147 9.87 -1.09 -27.24
CA ARG A 147 10.78 -1.03 -26.07
C ARG A 147 12.02 -0.18 -26.40
N GLY A 148 12.17 0.97 -25.74
CA GLY A 148 13.36 1.82 -25.83
C GLY A 148 13.22 3.14 -26.60
N ALA A 149 12.06 3.49 -27.16
CA ALA A 149 11.86 4.79 -27.82
C ALA A 149 10.99 5.77 -27.01
N CYS A 150 11.29 7.07 -27.12
CA CYS A 150 10.54 8.15 -26.46
C CYS A 150 9.10 8.22 -26.94
N TRP A 151 8.14 8.35 -26.04
CA TRP A 151 6.75 8.65 -26.40
C TRP A 151 6.57 10.06 -27.00
N SER A 152 7.47 11.01 -26.67
CA SER A 152 7.40 12.40 -27.13
C SER A 152 8.19 12.63 -28.42
N CYS A 153 9.52 12.41 -28.40
CA CYS A 153 10.39 12.72 -29.54
C CYS A 153 10.74 11.52 -30.45
N ARG A 154 10.28 10.31 -30.12
CA ARG A 154 10.67 9.03 -30.78
C ARG A 154 12.16 8.70 -30.80
N GLY A 155 13.00 9.47 -30.10
CA GLY A 155 14.43 9.19 -29.93
C GLY A 155 14.70 7.98 -29.01
N PRO A 156 15.93 7.44 -29.01
CA PRO A 156 16.29 6.34 -28.13
C PRO A 156 16.36 6.80 -26.67
N CYS A 157 15.51 6.25 -25.80
CA CYS A 157 15.55 6.53 -24.35
C CYS A 157 15.77 5.28 -23.50
N GLY A 158 15.77 4.07 -24.08
CA GLY A 158 16.00 2.83 -23.34
C GLY A 158 15.02 2.68 -22.17
N GLU A 159 15.57 2.51 -20.96
CA GLU A 159 14.82 2.41 -19.70
C GLU A 159 15.07 3.61 -18.77
N ALA A 160 15.49 4.75 -19.33
CA ALA A 160 15.75 5.96 -18.55
C ALA A 160 14.45 6.62 -18.07
N ASP A 161 14.46 7.14 -16.83
CA ASP A 161 13.32 7.84 -16.24
C ASP A 161 12.97 9.16 -16.97
N PHE A 162 13.94 9.74 -17.68
CA PHE A 162 13.80 10.95 -18.50
C PHE A 162 14.49 10.72 -19.84
N CYS A 163 13.92 11.23 -20.93
CA CYS A 163 14.56 11.04 -22.23
C CYS A 163 15.77 11.97 -22.40
N PRO A 164 16.94 11.47 -22.83
CA PRO A 164 18.14 12.30 -22.99
C PRO A 164 18.02 13.35 -24.10
N THR A 165 17.11 13.19 -25.06
CA THR A 165 16.98 14.11 -26.21
C THR A 165 16.02 15.27 -25.96
N CYS A 166 14.90 15.01 -25.27
CA CYS A 166 13.82 15.99 -25.09
C CYS A 166 13.45 16.25 -23.63
N GLU A 167 14.13 15.60 -22.69
CA GLU A 167 13.92 15.72 -21.23
C GLU A 167 12.52 15.33 -20.73
N ALA A 168 11.64 14.86 -21.62
CA ALA A 168 10.31 14.38 -21.23
C ALA A 168 10.43 13.20 -20.25
N ILE A 169 9.63 13.25 -19.17
CA ILE A 169 9.50 12.12 -18.23
C ILE A 169 8.96 10.89 -18.97
N GLN A 170 9.58 9.74 -18.74
CA GLN A 170 9.21 8.49 -19.39
C GLN A 170 8.22 7.68 -18.54
N PRO A 171 7.38 6.85 -19.18
CA PRO A 171 6.48 5.95 -18.46
C PRO A 171 7.28 4.99 -17.56
N PRO A 172 6.72 4.61 -16.40
CA PRO A 172 7.34 3.62 -15.53
C PRO A 172 7.46 2.25 -16.22
N VAL A 173 8.61 1.61 -16.09
CA VAL A 173 8.87 0.28 -16.68
C VAL A 173 8.07 -0.78 -15.94
N ALA A 174 6.98 -1.30 -16.49
CA ALA A 174 6.02 -2.17 -15.77
C ALA A 174 6.68 -3.31 -14.95
N GLU A 175 7.71 -3.95 -15.50
CA GLU A 175 8.36 -5.14 -14.90
C GLU A 175 9.48 -4.81 -13.89
N ALA A 176 9.83 -3.54 -13.67
CA ALA A 176 10.90 -3.18 -12.72
C ALA A 176 10.54 -3.51 -11.26
N ASP A 177 11.44 -4.22 -10.58
CA ASP A 177 11.30 -4.51 -9.14
C ASP A 177 11.58 -3.27 -8.27
N HIS A 178 11.26 -3.36 -6.97
CA HIS A 178 11.40 -2.23 -6.05
C HIS A 178 12.86 -1.80 -5.84
N PHE A 179 13.81 -2.74 -5.89
CA PHE A 179 15.23 -2.42 -5.75
C PHE A 179 15.67 -1.58 -6.94
N ARG A 180 15.28 -1.97 -8.15
CA ARG A 180 15.55 -1.21 -9.37
C ARG A 180 14.94 0.19 -9.34
N VAL A 181 13.68 0.32 -8.91
CA VAL A 181 12.99 1.62 -8.78
C VAL A 181 13.76 2.58 -7.88
N LEU A 182 14.35 2.08 -6.78
CA LEU A 182 15.13 2.85 -5.83
C LEU A 182 16.64 2.88 -6.13
N GLY A 183 17.11 2.24 -7.21
CA GLY A 183 18.54 2.14 -7.51
C GLY A 183 19.35 1.40 -6.44
N MET A 184 18.75 0.38 -5.82
CA MET A 184 19.37 -0.48 -4.83
C MET A 184 19.77 -1.82 -5.46
N GLU A 185 20.80 -2.46 -4.91
CA GLU A 185 21.07 -3.86 -5.22
C GLU A 185 20.02 -4.76 -4.56
N ARG A 186 19.67 -5.85 -5.24
CA ARG A 186 18.73 -6.85 -4.71
C ARG A 186 19.40 -7.62 -3.58
N ARG A 187 19.20 -7.18 -2.33
CA ARG A 187 19.75 -7.86 -1.14
C ARG A 187 18.85 -7.64 0.07
N PHE A 188 18.85 -8.60 0.99
CA PHE A 188 18.09 -8.47 2.22
C PHE A 188 18.74 -7.44 3.15
N GLU A 189 20.05 -7.42 3.30
CA GLU A 189 20.72 -6.40 4.13
C GLU A 189 20.95 -5.10 3.34
N LEU A 190 20.13 -4.08 3.59
CA LEU A 190 20.22 -2.78 2.93
C LEU A 190 20.80 -1.70 3.86
N ASP A 191 21.60 -0.80 3.29
CA ASP A 191 21.91 0.48 3.91
C ASP A 191 20.66 1.38 3.84
N LEU A 192 19.95 1.51 4.97
CA LEU A 192 18.75 2.33 5.07
C LEU A 192 19.04 3.81 4.82
N ALA A 193 20.23 4.31 5.14
CA ALA A 193 20.60 5.68 4.85
C ALA A 193 20.77 5.89 3.33
N GLN A 194 21.33 4.92 2.62
CA GLN A 194 21.37 4.94 1.15
C GLN A 194 19.97 4.86 0.55
N LEU A 195 19.12 3.97 1.06
CA LEU A 195 17.72 3.83 0.63
C LEU A 195 16.97 5.17 0.75
N GLU A 196 17.10 5.85 1.89
CA GLU A 196 16.48 7.15 2.12
C GLU A 196 17.04 8.27 1.22
N ARG A 197 18.35 8.29 0.98
CA ARG A 197 18.96 9.25 0.04
C ARG A 197 18.41 9.05 -1.37
N ASN A 198 18.44 7.82 -1.88
CA ASN A 198 17.93 7.49 -3.21
C ASN A 198 16.44 7.82 -3.36
N TYR A 199 15.64 7.53 -2.32
CA TYR A 199 14.23 7.90 -2.29
C TYR A 199 14.02 9.41 -2.39
N ARG A 200 14.70 10.21 -1.55
CA ARG A 200 14.55 11.68 -1.55
C ARG A 200 14.98 12.30 -2.88
N GLU A 201 16.12 11.87 -3.42
CA GLU A 201 16.62 12.35 -4.71
C GLU A 201 15.65 12.07 -5.86
N ARG A 202 15.10 10.85 -5.92
CA ARG A 202 14.11 10.48 -6.94
C ARG A 202 12.77 11.17 -6.72
N GLN A 203 12.31 11.31 -5.48
CA GLN A 203 11.07 12.00 -5.13
C GLN A 203 11.12 13.46 -5.59
N GLN A 204 12.24 14.15 -5.37
CA GLN A 204 12.45 15.52 -5.85
C GLN A 204 12.42 15.63 -7.37
N ARG A 205 12.81 14.59 -8.10
CA ARG A 205 12.79 14.57 -9.58
C ARG A 205 11.39 14.33 -10.14
N PHE A 206 10.61 13.46 -9.51
CA PHE A 206 9.27 13.07 -9.98
C PHE A 206 8.13 13.86 -9.33
N HIS A 207 8.40 14.75 -8.39
CA HIS A 207 7.37 15.46 -7.61
C HIS A 207 6.31 16.14 -8.51
N PRO A 208 4.99 15.96 -8.24
CA PRO A 208 3.92 16.47 -9.10
C PRO A 208 3.98 17.98 -9.37
N ASP A 209 4.40 18.77 -8.37
CA ASP A 209 4.53 20.23 -8.49
C ASP A 209 5.47 20.66 -9.63
N ARG A 210 6.52 19.86 -9.92
CA ARG A 210 7.43 20.14 -11.04
C ARG A 210 6.77 19.99 -12.41
N PHE A 211 5.67 19.24 -12.45
CA PHE A 211 4.92 18.94 -13.66
C PHE A 211 3.56 19.64 -13.70
N ALA A 212 3.22 20.48 -12.72
CA ALA A 212 1.92 21.17 -12.65
C ALA A 212 1.57 21.92 -13.95
N ASN A 213 2.56 22.57 -14.55
CA ASN A 213 2.42 23.34 -15.81
C ASN A 213 2.82 22.54 -17.07
N ARG A 214 3.00 21.23 -16.98
CA ARG A 214 3.41 20.35 -18.08
C ARG A 214 2.21 19.68 -18.77
N SER A 215 2.48 18.94 -19.84
CA SER A 215 1.44 18.22 -20.57
C SER A 215 0.69 17.23 -19.67
N ALA A 216 -0.56 16.89 -20.02
CA ALA A 216 -1.36 15.93 -19.24
C ALA A 216 -0.66 14.56 -19.13
N THR A 217 0.03 14.14 -20.20
CA THR A 217 0.82 12.90 -20.24
C THR A 217 1.98 12.92 -19.25
N GLU A 218 2.74 14.02 -19.17
CA GLU A 218 3.84 14.17 -18.21
C GLU A 218 3.36 14.21 -16.76
N ARG A 219 2.24 14.90 -16.50
CA ARG A 219 1.61 14.91 -15.16
C ARG A 219 1.20 13.52 -14.71
N ARG A 220 0.59 12.73 -15.61
CA ARG A 220 0.24 11.34 -15.33
C ARG A 220 1.48 10.49 -15.01
N PHE A 221 2.53 10.57 -15.84
CA PHE A 221 3.75 9.78 -15.61
C PHE A 221 4.48 10.19 -14.33
N SER A 222 4.50 11.48 -13.98
CA SER A 222 5.01 11.96 -12.70
C SER A 222 4.29 11.31 -11.52
N LEU A 223 2.95 11.28 -11.56
CA LEU A 223 2.15 10.65 -10.51
C LEU A 223 2.39 9.14 -10.41
N GLU A 224 2.41 8.44 -11.54
CA GLU A 224 2.66 6.99 -11.57
C GLU A 224 4.05 6.65 -11.00
N GLN A 225 5.08 7.42 -11.37
CA GLN A 225 6.44 7.22 -10.88
C GLN A 225 6.56 7.50 -9.38
N VAL A 226 5.92 8.56 -8.85
CA VAL A 226 5.90 8.85 -7.41
C VAL A 226 5.18 7.76 -6.63
N THR A 227 4.04 7.28 -7.14
CA THR A 227 3.28 6.19 -6.50
C THR A 227 4.15 4.95 -6.38
N ARG A 228 4.80 4.56 -7.47
CA ARG A 228 5.69 3.41 -7.48
C ARG A 228 6.91 3.58 -6.59
N LEU A 229 7.49 4.79 -6.55
CA LEU A 229 8.61 5.11 -5.68
C LEU A 229 8.24 4.95 -4.20
N ASN A 230 7.04 5.42 -3.81
CA ASN A 230 6.53 5.28 -2.46
C ASN A 230 6.30 3.80 -2.09
N GLU A 231 5.68 3.03 -2.98
CA GLU A 231 5.48 1.58 -2.80
C GLU A 231 6.81 0.84 -2.61
N ALA A 232 7.78 1.13 -3.49
CA ALA A 232 9.11 0.55 -3.41
C ALA A 232 9.80 0.90 -2.09
N PHE A 233 9.73 2.16 -1.66
CA PHE A 233 10.32 2.59 -0.40
C PHE A 233 9.67 1.92 0.81
N GLN A 234 8.34 1.88 0.89
CA GLN A 234 7.65 1.23 2.01
C GLN A 234 7.95 -0.27 2.08
N ALA A 235 7.98 -0.94 0.92
CA ALA A 235 8.33 -2.35 0.86
C ALA A 235 9.77 -2.60 1.33
N LEU A 236 10.75 -1.81 0.87
CA LEU A 236 12.17 -2.07 1.17
C LEU A 236 12.63 -1.51 2.52
N LYS A 237 11.88 -0.58 3.13
CA LYS A 237 12.23 0.06 4.41
C LYS A 237 12.21 -0.92 5.58
N THR A 238 11.20 -1.79 5.65
CA THR A 238 11.07 -2.75 6.76
C THR A 238 11.67 -4.11 6.40
N PRO A 239 12.28 -4.84 7.37
CA PRO A 239 12.80 -6.19 7.11
C PRO A 239 11.71 -7.14 6.58
N LEU A 240 10.51 -7.10 7.17
CA LEU A 240 9.40 -7.94 6.73
C LEU A 240 8.96 -7.64 5.29
N GLY A 241 8.70 -6.37 4.97
CA GLY A 241 8.29 -5.98 3.61
C GLY A 241 9.36 -6.30 2.56
N ARG A 242 10.63 -6.21 2.95
CA ARG A 242 11.77 -6.55 2.09
C ARG A 242 11.85 -8.04 1.84
N ALA A 243 11.68 -8.87 2.88
CA ALA A 243 11.64 -10.31 2.74
C ALA A 243 10.48 -10.76 1.84
N ASP A 244 9.29 -10.18 2.03
CA ASP A 244 8.11 -10.44 1.19
C ASP A 244 8.38 -10.11 -0.28
N HIS A 245 8.98 -8.95 -0.55
CA HIS A 245 9.32 -8.56 -1.91
C HIS A 245 10.36 -9.49 -2.54
N LEU A 246 11.40 -9.87 -1.80
CA LEU A 246 12.41 -10.82 -2.28
C LEU A 246 11.79 -12.19 -2.58
N LEU A 247 10.97 -12.74 -1.70
CA LEU A 247 10.27 -14.00 -1.93
C LEU A 247 9.39 -13.94 -3.19
N ALA A 248 8.65 -12.85 -3.38
CA ALA A 248 7.82 -12.64 -4.56
C ALA A 248 8.64 -12.64 -5.87
N LEU A 249 9.84 -12.06 -5.87
CA LEU A 249 10.74 -12.08 -7.03
C LEU A 249 11.22 -13.50 -7.39
N TYR A 250 11.31 -14.40 -6.42
CA TYR A 250 11.64 -15.81 -6.64
C TYR A 250 10.44 -16.69 -6.98
N GLY A 251 9.27 -16.08 -7.26
CA GLY A 251 8.04 -16.82 -7.58
C GLY A 251 7.35 -17.44 -6.37
N HIS A 252 7.81 -17.13 -5.14
CA HIS A 252 7.12 -17.50 -3.92
C HIS A 252 6.14 -16.38 -3.54
N VAL A 253 4.92 -16.51 -4.02
CA VAL A 253 3.82 -15.63 -3.57
C VAL A 253 3.38 -16.15 -2.21
N VAL A 254 3.77 -15.45 -1.15
CA VAL A 254 3.12 -15.64 0.15
C VAL A 254 1.69 -15.09 0.02
N PRO A 255 0.64 -15.88 0.26
CA PRO A 255 -0.73 -15.42 0.13
C PRO A 255 -0.94 -14.17 1.00
N ALA A 256 -1.24 -13.04 0.36
CA ALA A 256 -1.65 -11.84 1.07
C ALA A 256 -3.02 -12.13 1.69
N GLY A 257 -3.08 -12.28 3.02
CA GLY A 257 -4.28 -12.74 3.71
C GLY A 257 -4.20 -14.19 4.21
N SER A 258 -3.01 -14.79 4.32
CA SER A 258 -2.78 -15.75 5.41
C SER A 258 -2.84 -14.98 6.73
N ASP A 259 -4.07 -14.63 7.12
CA ASP A 259 -4.45 -14.39 8.49
C ASP A 259 -3.70 -15.43 9.31
N GLY A 260 -2.92 -15.00 10.30
CA GLY A 260 -1.98 -15.84 11.06
C GLY A 260 -2.62 -16.94 11.90
N GLY A 261 -3.57 -17.68 11.33
CA GLY A 261 -4.34 -18.78 11.86
C GLY A 261 -4.33 -20.02 10.95
N SER A 262 -3.90 -19.95 9.69
CA SER A 262 -3.50 -21.15 8.96
C SER A 262 -2.02 -21.39 9.20
N GLY A 263 -1.71 -22.28 10.15
CA GLY A 263 -0.35 -22.67 10.51
C GLY A 263 0.48 -23.11 9.31
N GLY A 264 1.21 -22.17 8.70
CA GLY A 264 2.52 -22.49 8.17
C GLY A 264 3.28 -23.11 9.34
N ALA A 265 3.74 -24.34 9.19
CA ALA A 265 4.29 -25.21 10.23
C ALA A 265 5.47 -24.52 10.94
N SER A 266 5.15 -23.59 11.83
CA SER A 266 6.10 -22.99 12.73
C SER A 266 6.58 -24.11 13.63
N ALA A 267 7.88 -24.16 13.88
CA ALA A 267 8.47 -25.22 14.68
C ALA A 267 7.74 -25.27 16.03
N PRO A 268 7.47 -26.47 16.58
CA PRO A 268 6.82 -26.60 17.89
C PRO A 268 7.47 -25.74 18.97
N GLU A 269 8.80 -25.59 18.90
CA GLU A 269 9.61 -24.71 19.76
C GLU A 269 9.12 -23.25 19.73
N PHE A 270 8.92 -22.68 18.55
CA PHE A 270 8.48 -21.28 18.39
C PHE A 270 7.06 -21.06 18.96
N LEU A 271 6.17 -22.05 18.78
CA LEU A 271 4.81 -21.95 19.32
C LEU A 271 4.81 -21.96 20.85
N LEU A 272 5.70 -22.75 21.47
CA LEU A 272 5.85 -22.77 22.92
C LEU A 272 6.37 -21.43 23.46
N GLU A 273 7.42 -20.86 22.85
CA GLU A 273 7.95 -19.52 23.19
C GLU A 273 6.84 -18.46 23.16
N VAL A 274 6.06 -18.46 22.08
CA VAL A 274 4.94 -17.54 21.88
C VAL A 274 3.84 -17.72 22.93
N MET A 275 3.49 -18.97 23.26
CA MET A 275 2.47 -19.24 24.29
C MET A 275 2.93 -18.76 25.66
N GLU A 276 4.21 -18.96 26.00
CA GLU A 276 4.81 -18.45 27.23
C GLU A 276 4.74 -16.92 27.30
N TRP A 277 5.11 -16.22 26.23
CA TRP A 277 4.99 -14.76 26.18
C TRP A 277 3.54 -14.29 26.30
N ARG A 278 2.58 -14.98 25.67
CA ARG A 278 1.16 -14.66 25.80
C ARG A 278 0.63 -14.88 27.21
N GLU A 279 1.07 -15.93 27.89
CA GLU A 279 0.71 -16.17 29.29
C GLU A 279 1.29 -15.08 30.20
N ARG A 280 2.57 -14.73 30.01
CA ARG A 280 3.22 -13.64 30.74
C ARG A 280 2.52 -12.30 30.50
N LEU A 281 2.12 -12.02 29.26
CA LEU A 281 1.36 -10.82 28.91
C LEU A 281 -0.02 -10.82 29.57
N ALA A 282 -0.75 -11.95 29.54
CA ALA A 282 -2.07 -12.08 30.16
C ALA A 282 -2.02 -11.97 31.70
N ALA A 283 -0.90 -12.35 32.31
CA ALA A 283 -0.68 -12.21 33.75
C ALA A 283 -0.35 -10.76 34.18
N LEU A 284 -0.11 -9.84 33.25
CA LEU A 284 0.15 -8.43 33.59
C LEU A 284 -1.15 -7.71 33.96
N VAL A 285 -1.20 -7.25 35.20
CA VAL A 285 -2.24 -6.34 35.69
C VAL A 285 -1.65 -4.93 35.77
N PRO A 286 -2.19 -3.93 35.04
CA PRO A 286 -1.57 -2.60 34.95
C PRO A 286 -1.34 -1.91 36.29
N THR A 287 -2.23 -2.13 37.25
CA THR A 287 -2.17 -1.53 38.59
C THR A 287 -1.24 -2.26 39.57
N SER A 288 -0.67 -3.40 39.17
CA SER A 288 0.18 -4.20 40.06
C SER A 288 1.61 -3.63 40.16
N PRO A 289 2.25 -3.65 41.34
CA PRO A 289 3.62 -3.17 41.51
C PRO A 289 4.60 -3.82 40.52
N GLY A 290 5.38 -2.99 39.84
CA GLY A 290 6.40 -3.46 38.87
C GLY A 290 5.85 -4.03 37.57
N ALA A 291 4.55 -3.87 37.26
CA ALA A 291 3.96 -4.34 36.01
C ALA A 291 4.61 -3.69 34.77
N GLU A 292 4.90 -2.39 34.83
CA GLU A 292 5.59 -1.67 33.75
C GLU A 292 6.98 -2.27 33.47
N VAL A 293 7.76 -2.56 34.51
CA VAL A 293 9.10 -3.17 34.37
C VAL A 293 9.00 -4.56 33.75
N ARG A 294 8.00 -5.38 34.15
CA ARG A 294 7.77 -6.70 33.56
C ARG A 294 7.34 -6.62 32.09
N LEU A 295 6.50 -5.64 31.74
CA LEU A 295 6.11 -5.37 30.36
C LEU A 295 7.31 -4.97 29.50
N GLN A 296 8.14 -4.04 29.99
CA GLN A 296 9.37 -3.60 29.32
C GLN A 296 10.35 -4.77 29.11
N ALA A 297 10.52 -5.64 30.12
CA ALA A 297 11.35 -6.84 29.99
C ALA A 297 10.81 -7.79 28.92
N LEU A 298 9.50 -8.08 28.91
CA LEU A 298 8.87 -8.91 27.89
C LEU A 298 9.04 -8.32 26.48
N ARG A 299 8.88 -7.01 26.34
CA ARG A 299 9.10 -6.28 25.08
C ARG A 299 10.54 -6.40 24.58
N GLN A 300 11.52 -6.29 25.47
CA GLN A 300 12.93 -6.46 25.11
C GLN A 300 13.23 -7.88 24.63
N GLU A 301 12.64 -8.88 25.27
CA GLU A 301 12.79 -10.30 24.91
C GLU A 301 12.20 -10.59 23.53
N VAL A 302 10.96 -10.16 23.26
CA VAL A 302 10.33 -10.33 21.94
C VAL A 302 11.11 -9.58 20.85
N ARG A 303 11.61 -8.37 21.13
CA ARG A 303 12.48 -7.61 20.20
C ARG A 303 13.79 -8.32 19.90
N GLU A 304 14.42 -8.94 20.91
CA GLU A 304 15.65 -9.71 20.70
C GLU A 304 15.37 -10.94 19.84
N ARG A 305 14.29 -11.68 20.12
CA ARG A 305 13.88 -12.79 19.26
C ARG A 305 13.62 -12.34 17.83
N GLN A 306 12.97 -11.19 17.64
CA GLN A 306 12.72 -10.59 16.33
C GLN A 306 14.04 -10.34 15.57
N ARG A 307 15.03 -9.70 16.23
CA ARG A 307 16.36 -9.48 15.63
C ARG A 307 17.06 -10.79 15.24
N GLN A 308 16.92 -11.83 16.05
CA GLN A 308 17.49 -13.14 15.75
C GLN A 308 16.85 -13.77 14.51
N GLU A 309 15.53 -13.65 14.36
CA GLU A 309 14.81 -14.14 13.18
C GLU A 309 15.17 -13.33 11.93
N GLU A 310 15.24 -12.00 12.02
CA GLU A 310 15.71 -11.12 10.94
C GLU A 310 17.13 -11.50 10.50
N SER A 311 18.04 -11.72 11.46
CA SER A 311 19.41 -12.15 11.19
C SER A 311 19.47 -13.53 10.55
N ALA A 312 18.58 -14.45 10.91
CA ALA A 312 18.49 -15.78 10.31
C ALA A 312 18.03 -15.69 8.84
N ILE A 313 16.97 -14.91 8.57
CA ILE A 313 16.50 -14.61 7.21
C ILE A 313 17.62 -13.97 6.38
N GLY A 314 18.33 -12.99 6.94
CA GLY A 314 19.46 -12.33 6.29
C GLY A 314 20.59 -13.28 5.92
N ARG A 315 20.93 -14.25 6.79
CA ARG A 315 21.91 -15.30 6.48
C ARG A 315 21.44 -16.23 5.37
N GLU A 316 20.17 -16.64 5.36
CA GLU A 316 19.62 -17.48 4.30
C GLU A 316 19.63 -16.77 2.92
N PHE A 317 19.33 -15.46 2.90
CA PHE A 317 19.47 -14.66 1.67
C PHE A 317 20.93 -14.38 1.29
N GLY A 318 21.84 -14.23 2.26
CA GLY A 318 23.24 -13.88 2.05
C GLY A 318 24.16 -15.06 1.73
N GLY A 319 23.83 -16.27 2.20
CA GLY A 319 24.60 -17.50 1.97
C GLY A 319 24.58 -17.95 0.50
N SER A 320 23.54 -17.59 -0.25
CA SER A 320 23.51 -17.73 -1.71
C SER A 320 24.17 -16.51 -2.36
N ALA A 321 25.48 -16.55 -2.51
CA ALA A 321 26.29 -15.46 -3.06
C ALA A 321 25.67 -14.84 -4.34
N GLY A 322 25.11 -13.64 -4.23
CA GLY A 322 24.70 -12.80 -5.34
C GLY A 322 23.32 -13.11 -5.93
N ILE A 323 22.31 -12.36 -5.46
CA ILE A 323 20.93 -12.28 -6.00
C ILE A 323 20.90 -11.60 -7.41
N GLY A 324 22.05 -11.54 -8.09
CA GLY A 324 22.31 -10.67 -9.25
C GLY A 324 22.79 -11.35 -10.53
N ARG A 325 22.77 -12.68 -10.66
CA ARG A 325 23.09 -13.32 -11.95
C ARG A 325 21.83 -13.81 -12.67
N GLU A 326 21.46 -13.05 -13.69
CA GLU A 326 20.65 -13.55 -14.80
C GLU A 326 21.21 -14.90 -15.28
N PHE A 327 20.30 -15.81 -15.61
CA PHE A 327 20.53 -17.14 -16.13
C PHE A 327 21.80 -17.25 -17.00
N GLY A 328 22.85 -17.86 -16.46
CA GLY A 328 24.03 -18.26 -17.25
C GLY A 328 25.32 -18.32 -16.43
N GLY A 329 25.69 -19.51 -15.95
CA GLY A 329 27.05 -19.77 -15.48
C GLY A 329 27.13 -20.70 -14.28
N SER A 330 27.54 -21.94 -14.53
CA SER A 330 27.85 -22.98 -13.56
C SER A 330 28.99 -22.60 -12.60
N SER A 331 28.70 -22.49 -11.31
CA SER A 331 29.63 -22.82 -10.23
C SER A 331 28.92 -22.78 -8.87
N GLY A 332 28.63 -23.96 -8.29
CA GLY A 332 28.64 -24.19 -6.83
C GLY A 332 27.83 -23.27 -5.91
N GLN A 333 26.62 -22.84 -6.28
CA GLN A 333 25.73 -22.14 -5.34
C GLN A 333 24.74 -23.14 -4.72
N GLU A 334 24.70 -23.22 -3.38
CA GLU A 334 23.60 -23.89 -2.70
C GLU A 334 22.28 -23.19 -3.04
N PRO A 335 21.23 -23.94 -3.42
CA PRO A 335 19.94 -23.35 -3.76
C PRO A 335 19.35 -22.65 -2.55
N LEU A 336 18.81 -21.45 -2.76
CA LEU A 336 18.06 -20.71 -1.73
C LEU A 336 17.00 -21.62 -1.11
N ARG A 337 17.02 -21.76 0.21
CA ARG A 337 16.02 -22.53 0.96
C ARG A 337 14.76 -21.69 1.14
N LEU A 338 14.05 -21.43 0.03
CA LEU A 338 12.89 -20.55 -0.02
C LEU A 338 11.78 -20.96 0.98
N GLY A 339 11.64 -22.26 1.28
CA GLY A 339 10.74 -22.74 2.33
C GLY A 339 11.17 -22.36 3.76
N ALA A 340 12.47 -22.39 4.05
CA ALA A 340 13.00 -21.96 5.35
C ALA A 340 12.85 -20.44 5.53
N ILE A 341 13.13 -19.67 4.46
CA ILE A 341 12.92 -18.23 4.44
C ILE A 341 11.44 -17.89 4.64
N ALA A 342 10.54 -18.54 3.90
CA ALA A 342 9.09 -18.32 4.06
C ALA A 342 8.61 -18.63 5.49
N THR A 343 9.10 -19.73 6.09
CA THR A 343 8.81 -20.07 7.48
C THR A 343 9.32 -19.01 8.45
N GLY A 344 10.54 -18.49 8.24
CA GLY A 344 11.09 -17.41 9.05
C GLY A 344 10.31 -16.11 8.91
N VAL A 345 9.86 -15.77 7.70
CA VAL A 345 9.00 -14.62 7.43
C VAL A 345 7.65 -14.76 8.15
N ASP A 346 7.03 -15.94 8.17
CA ASP A 346 5.80 -16.18 8.91
C ASP A 346 5.97 -15.96 10.43
N ARG A 347 7.10 -16.42 10.99
CA ARG A 347 7.45 -16.16 12.40
C ARG A 347 7.67 -14.66 12.65
N LEU A 348 8.35 -13.97 11.74
CA LEU A 348 8.57 -12.52 11.83
C LEU A 348 7.24 -11.75 11.84
N ARG A 349 6.25 -12.14 11.01
CA ARG A 349 4.90 -11.55 11.05
C ARG A 349 4.22 -11.78 12.39
N TYR A 350 4.39 -12.96 12.98
CA TYR A 350 3.84 -13.27 14.28
C TYR A 350 4.45 -12.37 15.37
N LEU A 351 5.78 -12.28 15.42
CA LEU A 351 6.51 -11.44 16.37
C LEU A 351 6.12 -9.96 16.22
N GLN A 352 5.97 -9.46 15.00
CA GLN A 352 5.52 -8.10 14.75
C GLN A 352 4.12 -7.83 15.34
N ARG A 353 3.16 -8.74 15.15
CA ARG A 353 1.82 -8.61 15.75
C ARG A 353 1.86 -8.64 17.28
N LEU A 354 2.70 -9.50 17.85
CA LEU A 354 2.88 -9.57 19.31
C LEU A 354 3.50 -8.26 19.84
N MET A 355 4.45 -7.67 19.11
CA MET A 355 5.01 -6.36 19.43
C MET A 355 3.95 -5.25 19.38
N GLU A 356 3.09 -5.23 18.36
CA GLU A 356 1.96 -4.29 18.27
C GLU A 356 0.94 -4.48 19.40
N GLU A 357 0.77 -5.71 19.90
CA GLU A 357 -0.06 -6.02 21.08
C GLU A 357 0.59 -5.49 22.37
N LEU A 358 1.90 -5.68 22.55
CA LEU A 358 2.67 -5.17 23.68
C LEU A 358 2.70 -3.64 23.72
N ASP A 359 2.90 -3.00 22.57
CA ASP A 359 2.92 -1.53 22.44
C ASP A 359 1.55 -0.93 22.81
N ARG A 360 0.43 -1.56 22.40
CA ARG A 360 -0.92 -1.16 22.83
C ARG A 360 -1.17 -1.33 24.32
N GLN A 361 -0.58 -2.36 24.95
CA GLN A 361 -0.70 -2.55 26.39
C GLN A 361 0.07 -1.46 27.14
N GLU A 362 1.25 -1.04 26.65
CA GLU A 362 2.02 0.05 27.24
C GLU A 362 1.23 1.36 27.28
N GLU A 363 0.48 1.68 26.21
CA GLU A 363 -0.42 2.84 26.18
C GLU A 363 -1.48 2.80 27.28
N ALA A 364 -1.89 1.61 27.77
CA ALA A 364 -2.85 1.46 28.85
C ALA A 364 -2.27 1.69 30.26
N PHE A 365 -0.95 1.87 30.39
CA PHE A 365 -0.28 2.22 31.65
C PHE A 365 -0.16 3.74 31.87
N TYR A 366 -0.36 4.53 30.82
CA TYR A 366 -0.34 6.00 30.84
C TYR A 366 -1.77 6.55 30.78
#